data_AF-A0A542BUX6-F1
#
_entry.id   AF-A0A542BUX6-F1
#
_cell.length_a   1.000
_cell.length_b   1.000
_cell.length_c   1.000
_cell.angle_alpha   90.00
_cell.angle_beta   90.00
_cell.angle_gamma   90.00
#
_symmetry.space_group_name_H-M   'P 1'
#
loop_
_entity.id
_entity.type
_entity.pdbx_description
1 polymer ?
#
loop_
_entity_poly.entity_id
_entity_poly.type
_entity_poly.pdbx_seq_one_letter_code
_entity_poly.pdbx_strand_id
1 'polypeptide(L)'
;MSYTYSLFSILSMVPLFLIVKRLTSSDYPYTRFYAILVASLFMLFHIYVFNFQEIPVLGIAVPEDNEFMSYAPYLYGLLTAAVCAVAHNKSKN
;
A
#
# COMPACT_ATOMS: atom_id res chain seq x y z
N MET A 1 -8.70 18.23 -14.10
CA MET A 1 -8.15 17.66 -12.86
C MET A 1 -9.00 16.48 -12.42
N SER A 2 -8.60 15.26 -12.79
CA SER A 2 -9.28 14.05 -12.33
C SER A 2 -8.63 13.56 -11.04
N TYR A 3 -9.27 13.82 -9.89
CA TYR A 3 -8.81 13.38 -8.58
C TYR A 3 -9.20 11.93 -8.25
N THR A 4 -9.67 11.18 -9.26
CA THR A 4 -10.16 9.80 -9.09
C THR A 4 -9.09 8.90 -8.49
N TYR A 5 -7.85 8.96 -8.98
CA TYR A 5 -6.73 8.20 -8.45
C TYR A 5 -6.48 8.51 -6.96
N SER A 6 -6.38 9.79 -6.60
CA SER A 6 -6.13 10.21 -5.21
C SER A 6 -7.25 9.76 -4.27
N LEU A 7 -8.51 9.88 -4.71
CA LEU A 7 -9.67 9.41 -3.96
C LEU A 7 -9.62 7.89 -3.75
N PHE A 8 -9.35 7.11 -4.81
CA PHE A 8 -9.23 5.66 -4.71
C PHE A 8 -8.08 5.24 -3.80
N SER A 9 -6.91 5.88 -3.92
CA SER A 9 -5.77 5.61 -3.06
C SER A 9 -6.08 5.89 -1.60
N ILE A 10 -6.73 7.00 -1.26
CA ILE A 10 -7.13 7.32 0.13
C ILE A 10 -8.15 6.30 0.64
N LEU A 11 -9.20 6.01 -0.16
CA LEU A 11 -10.22 5.03 0.21
C LEU A 11 -9.64 3.63 0.41
N SER A 12 -8.60 3.26 -0.35
CA SER A 12 -7.93 1.97 -0.24
C SER A 12 -7.11 1.80 1.05
N MET A 13 -6.80 2.89 1.78
CA MET A 13 -6.10 2.78 3.06
C MET A 13 -6.93 2.07 4.13
N VAL A 14 -8.27 2.25 4.12
CA VAL A 14 -9.15 1.61 5.09
C VAL A 14 -9.14 0.08 4.99
N PRO A 15 -9.42 -0.53 3.81
CA PRO A 15 -9.32 -1.98 3.69
C PRO A 15 -7.89 -2.48 3.88
N LEU A 16 -6.87 -1.75 3.42
CA LEU A 16 -5.47 -2.12 3.66
C LEU A 16 -5.16 -2.21 5.16
N PHE A 17 -5.57 -1.20 5.94
CA PHE A 17 -5.39 -1.18 7.38
C PHE A 17 -6.08 -2.38 8.05
N LEU A 18 -7.34 -2.68 7.69
CA LEU A 18 -8.07 -3.80 8.26
C LEU A 18 -7.39 -5.15 7.95
N ILE A 19 -6.93 -5.34 6.71
CA ILE A 19 -6.22 -6.55 6.29
C ILE A 19 -4.89 -6.69 7.04
N VAL A 20 -4.06 -5.66 7.02
CA VAL A 20 -2.75 -5.64 7.69
C VAL A 20 -2.90 -5.86 9.18
N LYS A 21 -3.84 -5.18 9.85
CA LYS A 21 -4.14 -5.37 11.27
C LYS A 21 -4.49 -6.82 11.57
N ARG A 22 -5.41 -7.42 10.79
CA ARG A 22 -5.80 -8.81 10.99
C ARG A 22 -4.63 -9.77 10.80
N LEU A 23 -3.81 -9.56 9.78
CA LEU A 23 -2.68 -10.43 9.45
C LEU A 23 -1.55 -10.31 10.49
N THR A 24 -1.24 -9.10 10.96
CA THR A 24 -0.21 -8.87 11.99
C THR A 24 -0.64 -9.34 13.37
N SER A 25 -1.94 -9.30 13.69
CA SER A 25 -2.49 -9.81 14.95
C SER A 25 -2.47 -11.34 15.06
N SER A 26 -2.19 -12.08 14.00
CA SER A 26 -2.08 -13.55 14.04
C SER A 26 -0.84 -14.02 14.82
N ASP A 27 -0.93 -15.21 15.40
CA ASP A 27 0.20 -15.83 16.11
C ASP A 27 1.12 -16.63 15.18
N TYR A 28 0.60 -17.05 14.03
CA TYR A 28 1.39 -17.73 13.01
C TYR A 28 2.34 -16.77 12.27
N PRO A 29 3.64 -17.10 12.14
CA PRO A 29 4.63 -16.25 11.48
C PRO A 29 4.36 -16.06 9.99
N TYR A 30 3.85 -17.10 9.30
CA TYR A 30 3.47 -17.00 7.89
C TYR A 30 2.40 -15.93 7.64
N THR A 31 1.42 -15.81 8.53
CA THR A 31 0.38 -14.77 8.42
C THR A 31 0.95 -13.36 8.54
N ARG A 32 1.99 -13.17 9.38
CA ARG A 32 2.68 -11.89 9.52
C ARG A 32 3.52 -11.56 8.29
N PHE A 33 4.16 -12.56 7.68
CA PHE A 33 4.84 -12.41 6.40
C PHE A 33 3.87 -11.99 5.29
N TYR A 34 2.67 -12.57 5.24
CA TYR A 34 1.62 -12.12 4.33
C TYR A 34 1.22 -10.65 4.54
N ALA A 35 1.25 -10.13 5.78
CA ALA A 35 1.00 -8.71 6.02
C ALA A 35 2.04 -7.82 5.32
N ILE A 36 3.31 -8.21 5.37
CA ILE A 36 4.42 -7.51 4.70
C ILE A 36 4.24 -7.57 3.19
N LEU A 37 3.89 -8.73 2.64
CA LEU A 37 3.63 -8.90 1.22
C LEU A 37 2.48 -8.01 0.73
N VAL A 38 1.35 -7.98 1.46
CA VAL A 38 0.20 -7.15 1.11
C VAL A 38 0.55 -5.67 1.11
N ALA A 39 1.27 -5.18 2.13
CA ALA A 39 1.71 -3.78 2.19
C ALA A 39 2.68 -3.44 1.04
N SER A 40 3.63 -4.34 0.76
CA SER A 40 4.59 -4.20 -0.34
C SER A 40 3.91 -4.15 -1.70
N LEU A 41 2.89 -4.99 -1.95
CA LEU A 41 2.12 -4.99 -3.19
C LEU A 41 1.40 -3.65 -3.40
N PHE A 42 0.84 -3.07 -2.34
CA PHE A 42 0.24 -1.74 -2.39
C PHE A 42 1.25 -0.64 -2.74
N MET A 43 2.46 -0.70 -2.17
CA MET A 43 3.55 0.20 -2.55
C MET A 43 3.91 0.03 -4.03
N LEU A 44 4.12 -1.22 -4.50
CA LEU A 44 4.47 -1.51 -5.89
C LEU A 44 3.39 -1.04 -6.87
N PHE A 45 2.11 -1.15 -6.51
CA PHE A 45 1.01 -0.58 -7.29
C PHE A 45 1.16 0.93 -7.48
N HIS A 46 1.45 1.68 -6.41
CA HIS A 46 1.61 3.14 -6.52
C HIS A 46 2.88 3.51 -7.29
N ILE A 47 3.96 2.72 -7.18
CA ILE A 47 5.16 2.88 -8.03
C ILE A 47 4.82 2.66 -9.50
N TYR A 48 4.02 1.65 -9.83
CA TYR A 48 3.57 1.41 -11.21
C TYR A 48 2.81 2.62 -11.74
N VAL A 49 1.81 3.11 -11.01
CA VAL A 49 1.02 4.27 -11.44
C VAL A 49 1.90 5.50 -11.64
N PHE A 50 2.88 5.72 -10.76
CA PHE A 50 3.84 6.82 -10.90
C PHE A 50 4.69 6.73 -12.17
N ASN A 51 5.14 5.53 -12.56
CA ASN A 51 6.01 5.36 -13.73
C ASN A 51 5.23 5.34 -15.05
N PHE A 52 4.02 4.77 -15.06
CA PHE A 52 3.24 4.54 -16.29
C PHE A 52 2.06 5.51 -16.45
N GLN A 53 1.80 6.36 -15.44
CA GLN A 53 0.70 7.33 -15.43
C GLN A 53 -0.66 6.70 -15.75
N GLU A 54 -0.85 5.44 -15.36
CA GLU A 54 -2.02 4.64 -15.69
C GLU A 54 -2.35 3.75 -14.51
N ILE A 55 -3.64 3.65 -14.17
CA ILE A 55 -4.13 2.72 -13.17
C ILE A 55 -4.11 1.31 -13.77
N PRO A 56 -3.28 0.39 -13.25
CA PRO A 56 -3.22 -0.96 -13.78
C PRO A 56 -4.58 -1.65 -13.64
N VAL A 57 -4.90 -2.58 -14.54
CA VAL A 57 -6.19 -3.29 -14.68
C VAL A 57 -7.34 -2.44 -15.24
N LEU A 58 -7.49 -1.19 -14.80
CA LEU A 58 -8.58 -0.30 -15.25
C LEU A 58 -8.25 0.46 -16.53
N GLY A 59 -6.96 0.63 -16.85
CA GLY A 59 -6.49 1.33 -18.05
C GLY A 59 -6.80 2.83 -18.06
N ILE A 60 -7.02 3.39 -16.86
CA ILE A 60 -7.40 4.80 -16.70
C ILE A 60 -6.13 5.63 -16.58
N ALA A 61 -5.92 6.55 -17.52
CA ALA A 61 -4.83 7.52 -17.46
C ALA A 61 -4.99 8.43 -16.22
N VAL A 62 -3.88 8.62 -15.50
CA VAL A 62 -3.79 9.53 -14.36
C VAL A 62 -3.14 10.83 -14.86
N PRO A 63 -3.77 11.99 -14.61
CA PRO A 63 -3.18 13.27 -15.00
C PRO A 63 -1.78 13.48 -14.42
N GLU A 64 -0.84 13.98 -15.23
CA GLU A 64 0.56 14.23 -14.82
C GLU A 64 0.68 15.27 -13.70
N ASP A 65 -0.27 16.21 -13.66
CA ASP A 65 -0.38 17.28 -12.67
C ASP A 65 -0.91 16.79 -11.30
N ASN A 66 -1.17 15.50 -11.14
CA ASN A 66 -1.59 14.93 -9.87
C ASN A 66 -0.39 14.73 -8.93
N GLU A 67 -0.11 15.75 -8.12
CA GLU A 67 0.98 15.74 -7.12
C GLU A 67 0.94 14.53 -6.18
N PHE A 68 -0.25 14.02 -5.84
CA PHE A 68 -0.41 12.86 -4.97
C PHE A 68 0.26 11.60 -5.52
N MET A 69 0.32 11.46 -6.86
CA MET A 69 0.99 10.36 -7.55
C MET A 69 2.48 10.30 -7.22
N SER A 70 3.14 11.44 -7.07
CA SER A 70 4.57 11.53 -6.72
C SER A 70 4.84 11.16 -5.27
N TYR A 71 3.92 11.44 -4.35
CA TYR A 71 4.11 11.20 -2.91
C TYR A 71 3.61 9.83 -2.44
N ALA A 72 2.61 9.26 -3.11
CA ALA A 72 1.98 8.02 -2.66
C ALA A 72 2.97 6.83 -2.54
N PRO A 73 3.88 6.57 -3.50
CA PRO A 73 4.85 5.48 -3.37
C PRO A 73 5.66 5.52 -2.07
N TYR A 74 6.13 6.71 -1.69
CA TYR A 74 6.91 6.91 -0.46
C TYR A 74 6.07 6.65 0.79
N LEU A 75 4.83 7.11 0.80
CA LEU A 75 3.90 6.93 1.92
C LEU A 75 3.60 5.44 2.14
N TYR A 76 3.32 4.69 1.07
CA TYR A 76 3.09 3.24 1.16
C TYR A 76 4.38 2.45 1.47
N GLY A 77 5.54 2.95 1.06
CA GLY A 77 6.83 2.39 1.47
C GLY A 77 7.09 2.52 2.97
N LEU A 78 6.82 3.70 3.54
CA LEU A 78 6.90 3.90 4.99
C LEU A 78 5.93 2.98 5.74
N LEU A 79 4.71 2.82 5.20
CA LEU A 79 3.70 1.93 5.77
C LEU A 79 4.17 0.46 5.74
N THR A 80 4.80 0.03 4.65
CA THR A 80 5.42 -1.30 4.54
C THR A 80 6.51 -1.50 5.60
N ALA A 81 7.40 -0.52 5.78
CA ALA A 81 8.43 -0.58 6.82
C ALA A 81 7.83 -0.69 8.23
N ALA A 82 6.75 0.05 8.51
CA ALA A 82 6.03 -0.03 9.78
C ALA A 82 5.44 -1.44 10.00
N VAL A 83 4.85 -2.05 8.97
CA VAL A 83 4.33 -3.43 9.05
C VAL A 83 5.44 -4.43 9.33
N CYS A 84 6.60 -4.29 8.68
CA CYS A 84 7.78 -5.12 8.96
C CYS A 84 8.22 -5.01 10.42
N ALA A 85 8.28 -3.80 10.97
CA ALA A 85 8.66 -3.57 12.36
C ALA A 85 7.69 -4.23 13.35
N VAL A 86 6.38 -4.11 13.10
CA VAL A 86 5.33 -4.76 13.91
C VAL A 86 5.43 -6.29 13.84
N ALA A 87 5.58 -6.84 12.63
CA ALA A 87 5.70 -8.27 12.43
C ALA A 87 6.94 -8.86 13.14
N HIS A 88 8.06 -8.15 13.08
CA HIS A 88 9.31 -8.54 13.75
C HIS A 88 9.20 -8.50 15.27
N ASN A 89 8.65 -7.42 15.85
CA ASN A 89 8.49 -7.30 17.29
C ASN A 89 7.61 -8.41 17.88
N LYS A 90 6.52 -8.77 17.18
CA LYS A 90 5.64 -9.86 17.63
C LYS A 90 6.29 -11.24 17.49
N SER A 91 7.35 -11.40 16.68
CA SER A 91 8.09 -12.66 16.59
C SER A 91 9.02 -12.91 17.78
N LYS A 92 9.31 -11.87 18.57
CA LYS A 92 10.19 -11.95 19.75
C LYS A 92 9.45 -12.19 21.07
N ASN A 93 8.13 -11.92 21.10
CA ASN A 93 7.25 -12.20 22.22
C ASN A 93 6.60 -13.57 22.05
#